data_AF-A0A8J5KYQ4-F1
#
_entry.id   AF-A0A8J5KYQ4-F1
#
_cell.length_a   1.000
_cell.length_b   1.000
_cell.length_c   1.000
_cell.angle_alpha   90.00
_cell.angle_beta   90.00
_cell.angle_gamma   90.00
#
_symmetry.space_group_name_H-M   'P 1'
#
loop_
_entity.id
_entity.type
_entity.pdbx_description
1 polymer ?
#
loop_
_entity_poly.entity_id
_entity_poly.type
_entity_poly.pdbx_seq_one_letter_code
_entity_poly.pdbx_strand_id
1 'polypeptide(L)'
;MLYSCNSSDGKLEIVVPSFVHYLEVLEGSDGDKMPKHSVELGGINIEKYVASGIVVFNLDTKQVKWIQDLDLSVDSGNFRADVYSSPTVVDLDGDGKLDILVGTSYGLFYILDHHGQVRNKFSLEMAEIQAPAVAADINDDGKIEIVTVDTHGNVAA
;
A
#
# COMPACT_ATOMS: atom_id res chain seq x y z
N MET A 1 5.11 10.73 3.30
CA MET A 1 6.05 10.61 4.43
C MET A 1 6.78 9.27 4.25
N LEU A 2 8.12 9.24 4.33
CA LEU A 2 8.93 8.02 4.08
C LEU A 2 9.11 7.26 5.41
N TYR A 3 8.98 5.93 5.40
CA TYR A 3 9.22 5.09 6.57
C TYR A 3 10.34 4.10 6.30
N SER A 4 11.33 4.05 7.18
CA SER A 4 12.42 3.08 7.15
C SER A 4 12.20 2.03 8.24
N CYS A 5 12.28 0.75 7.88
CA CYS A 5 12.27 -0.37 8.82
C CYS A 5 13.47 -1.28 8.53
N ASN A 6 13.95 -2.02 9.53
CA ASN A 6 14.92 -3.08 9.31
C ASN A 6 14.17 -4.38 9.00
N SER A 7 14.35 -4.91 7.79
CA SER A 7 13.89 -6.24 7.43
C SER A 7 14.53 -7.32 8.32
N SER A 8 13.89 -8.48 8.35
CA SER A 8 14.29 -9.67 9.13
C SER A 8 15.68 -10.20 8.82
N ASP A 9 16.21 -9.89 7.64
CA ASP A 9 17.57 -10.20 7.22
C ASP A 9 18.60 -9.11 7.62
N GLY A 10 18.19 -8.14 8.44
CA GLY A 10 19.02 -7.05 8.95
C GLY A 10 19.25 -5.91 7.95
N LYS A 11 18.51 -5.87 6.83
CA LYS A 11 18.65 -4.84 5.80
C LYS A 11 17.69 -3.67 6.01
N LEU A 12 18.14 -2.47 5.70
CA LEU A 12 17.31 -1.27 5.78
C LEU A 12 16.39 -1.23 4.54
N GLU A 13 15.08 -1.31 4.76
CA GLU A 13 14.06 -1.21 3.72
C GLU A 13 13.26 0.07 3.91
N ILE A 14 12.88 0.72 2.81
CA ILE A 14 11.91 1.83 2.84
C ILE A 14 10.60 1.33 2.29
N VAL A 15 9.53 1.52 3.06
CA VAL A 15 8.16 1.39 2.58
C VAL A 15 7.68 2.77 2.18
N VAL A 16 7.45 2.96 0.89
CA VAL A 16 6.89 4.19 0.34
C VAL A 16 5.42 3.94 0.05
N PRO A 17 4.47 4.52 0.82
CA PRO A 17 3.09 4.59 0.36
C PRO A 17 3.09 5.47 -0.89
N SER A 18 2.61 4.92 -2.01
CA SER A 18 2.58 5.67 -3.25
C SER A 18 1.42 6.65 -3.18
N PHE A 19 1.75 7.94 -3.33
CA PHE A 19 0.78 9.00 -3.50
C PHE A 19 0.37 8.98 -4.96
N VAL A 20 -0.87 8.58 -5.25
CA VAL A 20 -1.61 8.90 -6.49
C VAL A 20 -0.75 8.75 -7.74
N HIS A 21 -0.67 7.54 -8.29
CA HIS A 21 -0.10 7.37 -9.62
C HIS A 21 -1.21 7.54 -10.65
N TYR A 22 -1.07 8.55 -11.50
CA TYR A 22 -1.75 8.50 -12.80
C TYR A 22 -1.14 7.35 -13.58
N LEU A 23 -1.99 6.51 -14.15
CA LEU A 23 -1.52 5.34 -14.87
C LEU A 23 -0.70 5.81 -16.10
N GLU A 24 0.60 5.54 -16.12
CA GLU A 24 1.50 5.90 -17.22
C GLU A 24 1.99 4.63 -17.89
N VAL A 25 1.82 4.53 -19.21
CA VAL A 25 2.45 3.46 -20.01
C VAL A 25 3.81 3.96 -20.45
N LEU A 26 4.86 3.39 -19.87
CA LEU A 26 6.25 3.65 -20.24
C LEU A 26 6.79 2.44 -21.03
N GLU A 27 7.27 2.67 -22.25
CA GLU A 27 8.06 1.68 -23.00
C GLU A 27 9.42 2.27 -23.38
N GLY A 28 10.47 1.45 -23.31
CA GLY A 28 11.85 1.84 -23.64
C GLY A 28 12.73 2.05 -22.40
N SER A 29 14.05 1.99 -22.59
CA SER A 29 15.05 2.16 -21.52
C SER A 29 15.10 3.56 -20.89
N ASP A 30 14.41 4.53 -21.51
CA ASP A 30 14.61 5.95 -21.28
C ASP A 30 13.38 6.63 -20.65
N GLY A 31 12.28 5.90 -20.42
CA GLY A 31 11.10 6.40 -19.69
C GLY A 31 10.24 7.43 -20.43
N ASP A 32 10.33 7.52 -21.76
CA ASP A 32 9.53 8.45 -22.56
C ASP A 32 8.05 8.02 -22.69
N LYS A 33 7.13 8.99 -22.58
CA LYS A 33 5.69 8.78 -22.78
C LYS A 33 5.38 8.49 -24.25
N MET A 34 4.72 7.37 -24.53
CA MET A 34 4.30 6.96 -25.88
C MET A 34 2.83 7.39 -26.15
N PRO A 35 2.55 8.35 -27.05
CA PRO A 35 1.19 8.90 -27.25
C PRO A 35 0.21 8.00 -28.04
N LYS A 36 0.58 6.76 -28.41
CA LYS A 36 -0.17 5.95 -29.40
C LYS A 36 -1.12 4.89 -28.84
N HIS A 37 -1.13 4.62 -27.54
CA HIS A 37 -1.97 3.55 -26.98
C HIS A 37 -3.46 3.89 -26.84
N SER A 38 -3.90 5.14 -27.00
CA SER A 38 -5.34 5.47 -26.91
C SER A 38 -6.20 4.73 -27.95
N VAL A 39 -5.61 4.34 -29.09
CA VAL A 39 -6.28 3.54 -30.13
C VAL A 39 -6.33 2.06 -29.76
N GLU A 40 -5.28 1.52 -29.14
CA GLU A 40 -5.19 0.11 -28.70
C GLU A 40 -6.02 -0.15 -27.44
N LEU A 41 -6.17 0.88 -26.60
CA LEU A 41 -7.03 0.88 -25.41
C LEU A 41 -8.50 1.22 -25.76
N GLY A 42 -8.88 1.27 -27.03
CA GLY A 42 -10.28 1.50 -27.43
C GLY A 42 -10.85 2.87 -27.08
N GLY A 43 -10.01 3.91 -27.02
CA GLY A 43 -10.42 5.28 -26.70
C GLY A 43 -10.42 5.61 -25.19
N ILE A 44 -9.93 4.71 -24.34
CA ILE A 44 -9.78 4.97 -22.90
C ILE A 44 -8.73 6.06 -22.69
N ASN A 45 -9.11 7.13 -21.99
CA ASN A 45 -8.16 8.15 -21.52
C ASN A 45 -7.57 7.73 -20.17
N ILE A 46 -6.35 7.21 -20.23
CA ILE A 46 -5.61 6.67 -19.09
C ILE A 46 -5.21 7.73 -18.05
N GLU A 47 -5.10 9.00 -18.46
CA GLU A 47 -4.78 10.14 -17.58
C GLU A 47 -5.89 10.45 -16.57
N LYS A 48 -7.06 9.83 -16.71
CA LYS A 48 -8.16 9.96 -15.74
C LYS A 48 -8.11 8.92 -14.63
N TYR A 49 -7.25 7.91 -14.74
CA TYR A 49 -7.18 6.84 -13.77
C TYR A 49 -6.14 7.16 -12.72
N VAL A 50 -6.50 6.93 -11.47
CA VAL A 50 -5.64 7.11 -10.30
C VAL A 50 -5.54 5.77 -9.60
N ALA A 51 -4.31 5.32 -9.33
CA ALA A 51 -4.03 4.14 -8.56
C ALA A 51 -3.23 4.47 -7.29
N SER A 52 -3.42 3.66 -6.26
CA SER A 52 -2.52 3.60 -5.11
C SER A 52 -1.74 2.29 -5.10
N GLY A 53 -0.58 2.31 -4.46
CA GLY A 53 0.23 1.12 -4.27
C GLY A 53 1.24 1.28 -3.15
N ILE A 54 1.91 0.17 -2.86
CA ILE A 54 3.07 0.11 -1.98
C ILE A 54 4.29 -0.20 -2.82
N VAL A 55 5.35 0.57 -2.63
CA VAL A 55 6.66 0.27 -3.21
C VAL A 55 7.64 0.01 -2.07
N VAL A 56 8.33 -1.12 -2.14
CA VAL A 56 9.39 -1.45 -1.20
C VAL A 56 10.74 -1.35 -1.91
N PHE A 57 11.62 -0.54 -1.35
CA PHE A 57 12.98 -0.35 -1.84
C PHE A 57 13.98 -1.04 -0.92
N ASN A 58 14.91 -1.79 -1.52
CA ASN A 58 16.11 -2.23 -0.84
C ASN A 58 17.16 -1.11 -0.89
N LEU A 59 17.59 -0.60 0.26
CA LEU A 59 18.54 0.51 0.29
C LEU A 59 19.99 0.12 0.08
N ASP A 60 20.35 -1.14 0.35
CA ASP A 60 21.70 -1.64 0.12
C ASP A 60 22.00 -1.70 -1.39
N THR A 61 21.06 -2.28 -2.14
CA THR A 61 21.17 -2.39 -3.61
C THR A 61 20.68 -1.15 -4.33
N LYS A 62 19.90 -0.30 -3.66
CA LYS A 62 19.19 0.86 -4.23
C LYS A 62 18.22 0.46 -5.35
N GLN A 63 17.61 -0.71 -5.22
CA GLN A 63 16.67 -1.26 -6.21
C GLN A 63 15.28 -1.43 -5.60
N VAL A 64 14.26 -1.34 -6.45
CA VAL A 64 12.89 -1.76 -6.10
C VAL A 64 12.94 -3.26 -5.80
N LYS A 65 12.47 -3.64 -4.61
CA LYS A 65 12.32 -5.04 -4.21
C LYS A 65 11.03 -5.60 -4.83
N TRP A 66 9.93 -4.87 -4.67
CA TRP A 66 8.64 -5.18 -5.29
C TRP A 66 7.70 -3.97 -5.25
N ILE A 67 6.63 -4.05 -6.04
CA ILE A 67 5.52 -3.10 -6.12
C ILE A 67 4.22 -3.90 -5.96
N GLN A 68 3.30 -3.38 -5.17
CA GLN A 68 1.95 -3.92 -5.05
C GLN A 68 0.94 -2.80 -5.30
N ASP A 69 0.14 -2.95 -6.36
CA ASP A 69 -1.01 -2.07 -6.61
C ASP A 69 -2.16 -2.47 -5.67
N LEU A 70 -2.86 -1.49 -5.11
CA LEU A 70 -3.93 -1.70 -4.14
C LEU A 70 -5.29 -1.36 -4.75
N ASP A 71 -5.52 -0.07 -4.98
CA ASP A 71 -6.79 0.46 -5.45
C ASP A 71 -6.62 1.17 -6.78
N LEU A 72 -7.64 1.09 -7.64
CA LEU A 72 -7.72 1.80 -8.92
C LEU A 72 -9.07 2.52 -9.02
N SER A 73 -9.01 3.80 -9.35
CA SER A 73 -10.17 4.69 -9.44
C SER A 73 -10.06 5.63 -10.64
N VAL A 74 -11.07 6.46 -10.84
CA VAL A 74 -11.02 7.62 -11.75
C VAL A 74 -10.94 8.91 -10.94
N ASP A 75 -10.17 9.88 -11.42
CA ASP A 75 -9.88 11.16 -10.76
C ASP A 75 -11.12 12.05 -10.53
N SER A 76 -12.15 11.84 -11.34
CA SER A 76 -13.46 12.50 -11.27
C SER A 76 -14.48 11.75 -10.40
N GLY A 77 -14.09 10.62 -9.80
CA GLY A 77 -14.92 9.87 -8.88
C GLY A 77 -15.07 10.56 -7.52
N ASN A 78 -16.17 10.25 -6.82
CA ASN A 78 -16.38 10.74 -5.44
C ASN A 78 -15.40 10.12 -4.43
N PHE A 79 -14.81 8.98 -4.78
CA PHE A 79 -13.80 8.26 -3.99
C PHE A 79 -12.61 8.00 -4.90
N ARG A 80 -11.49 8.62 -4.58
CA ARG A 80 -10.20 8.43 -5.27
C ARG A 80 -9.45 7.31 -4.58
N ALA A 81 -8.68 6.54 -5.32
CA ALA A 81 -7.81 5.47 -4.81
C ALA A 81 -6.58 6.07 -4.10
N ASP A 82 -6.80 6.77 -3.01
CA ASP A 82 -5.76 7.42 -2.23
C ASP A 82 -5.38 6.57 -1.01
N VAL A 83 -4.09 6.60 -0.66
CA VAL A 83 -3.56 6.03 0.59
C VAL A 83 -3.03 7.18 1.43
N TYR A 84 -3.86 7.66 2.36
CA TYR A 84 -3.48 8.71 3.30
C TYR A 84 -2.75 8.15 4.52
N SER A 85 -3.08 6.91 4.91
CA SER A 85 -2.44 6.26 6.05
C SER A 85 -0.95 6.04 5.77
N SER A 86 -0.14 6.23 6.82
CA SER A 86 1.22 5.72 6.76
C SER A 86 1.22 4.21 7.00
N PRO A 87 2.05 3.45 6.29
CA PRO A 87 2.13 2.02 6.51
C PRO A 87 2.70 1.72 7.89
N THR A 88 2.12 0.73 8.55
CA THR A 88 2.68 0.13 9.77
C THR A 88 3.41 -1.13 9.38
N VAL A 89 4.60 -1.35 9.95
CA VAL A 89 5.44 -2.50 9.63
C VAL A 89 5.67 -3.30 10.90
N VAL A 90 5.28 -4.58 10.89
CA VAL A 90 5.32 -5.46 12.06
C VAL A 90 5.46 -6.92 11.62
N ASP A 91 6.10 -7.75 12.44
CA ASP A 91 6.02 -9.20 12.29
C ASP A 91 4.69 -9.67 12.91
N LEU A 92 3.69 -9.94 12.07
CA LEU A 92 2.31 -10.18 12.54
C LEU A 92 2.10 -11.62 13.02
N ASP A 93 2.84 -12.58 12.48
CA ASP A 93 2.67 -14.00 12.76
C ASP A 93 3.85 -14.65 13.51
N GLY A 94 4.87 -13.87 13.86
CA GLY A 94 6.02 -14.30 14.63
C GLY A 94 6.98 -15.17 13.83
N ASP A 95 6.93 -15.13 12.48
CA ASP A 95 7.85 -15.89 11.62
C ASP A 95 9.22 -15.19 11.45
N GLY A 96 9.38 -14.04 12.09
CA GLY A 96 10.56 -13.20 12.05
C GLY A 96 10.55 -12.22 10.89
N LYS A 97 9.58 -12.25 9.97
CA LYS A 97 9.51 -11.41 8.77
C LYS A 97 8.43 -10.35 8.91
N LEU A 98 8.74 -9.17 8.37
CA LEU A 98 7.86 -8.02 8.50
C LEU A 98 6.74 -8.04 7.45
N ASP A 99 5.51 -7.88 7.92
CA ASP A 99 4.32 -7.56 7.16
C ASP A 99 4.09 -6.04 7.13
N ILE A 100 3.32 -5.57 6.15
CA ILE A 100 2.92 -4.18 5.97
C ILE A 100 1.41 -4.06 6.11
N LEU A 101 0.97 -3.20 7.02
CA LEU A 101 -0.43 -2.84 7.21
C LEU A 101 -0.71 -1.46 6.66
N VAL A 102 -1.77 -1.32 5.88
CA VAL A 102 -2.14 -0.03 5.28
C VAL A 102 -3.65 0.08 5.08
N GLY A 103 -4.21 1.20 5.53
CA GLY A 103 -5.59 1.57 5.27
C GLY A 103 -5.71 2.50 4.08
N THR A 104 -6.77 2.35 3.29
CA THR A 104 -7.01 3.18 2.11
C THR A 104 -8.26 4.03 2.25
N SER A 105 -8.41 4.96 1.33
CA SER A 105 -9.57 5.84 1.29
C SER A 105 -10.88 5.15 0.88
N TYR A 106 -10.80 3.94 0.31
CA TYR A 106 -11.98 3.09 0.12
C TYR A 106 -12.45 2.42 1.42
N GLY A 107 -11.73 2.62 2.53
CA GLY A 107 -12.00 1.93 3.80
C GLY A 107 -11.58 0.46 3.78
N LEU A 108 -10.75 0.08 2.82
CA LEU A 108 -10.10 -1.21 2.76
C LEU A 108 -8.84 -1.19 3.62
N PHE A 109 -8.65 -2.25 4.38
CA PHE A 109 -7.46 -2.46 5.19
C PHE A 109 -6.65 -3.65 4.65
N TYR A 110 -5.48 -3.37 4.10
CA TYR A 110 -4.59 -4.37 3.53
C TYR A 110 -3.53 -4.79 4.54
N ILE A 111 -3.28 -6.10 4.57
CA ILE A 111 -2.11 -6.69 5.20
C ILE A 111 -1.33 -7.41 4.11
N LEU A 112 -0.13 -6.91 3.82
CA LEU A 112 0.78 -7.47 2.83
C LEU A 112 1.90 -8.22 3.54
N ASP A 113 2.22 -9.42 3.08
CA ASP A 113 3.40 -10.13 3.57
C ASP A 113 4.72 -9.50 3.07
N HIS A 114 5.85 -10.01 3.57
CA HIS A 114 7.19 -9.59 3.14
C HIS A 114 7.49 -9.74 1.63
N HIS A 115 6.64 -10.44 0.88
CA HIS A 115 6.68 -10.58 -0.58
C HIS A 115 5.70 -9.65 -1.31
N GLY A 116 4.92 -8.83 -0.58
CA GLY A 116 3.91 -7.93 -1.13
C GLY A 116 2.56 -8.60 -1.38
N GLN A 117 2.36 -9.86 -0.97
CA GLN A 117 1.11 -10.58 -1.21
C GLN A 117 0.07 -10.26 -0.13
N VAL A 118 -1.17 -9.99 -0.55
CA VAL A 118 -2.29 -9.77 0.37
C VAL A 118 -2.57 -11.05 1.18
N ARG A 119 -2.61 -10.91 2.51
CA ARG A 119 -2.96 -12.02 3.41
C ARG A 119 -4.48 -12.22 3.38
N ASN A 120 -4.92 -13.37 2.86
CA ASN A 120 -6.34 -13.73 2.67
C ASN A 120 -7.20 -13.83 3.96
N LYS A 121 -6.65 -13.58 5.14
CA LYS A 121 -7.31 -13.78 6.43
C LYS A 121 -7.93 -12.51 7.03
N PHE A 122 -7.74 -11.36 6.40
CA PHE A 122 -8.22 -10.09 6.93
C PHE A 122 -9.06 -9.36 5.88
N SER A 123 -10.36 -9.26 6.14
CA SER A 123 -11.27 -8.43 5.35
C SER A 123 -12.00 -7.54 6.34
N LEU A 124 -11.65 -6.26 6.34
CA LEU A 124 -12.23 -5.25 7.20
C LEU A 124 -12.75 -4.13 6.29
N GLU A 125 -14.06 -3.90 6.36
CA GLU A 125 -14.71 -2.79 5.68
C GLU A 125 -14.97 -1.68 6.71
N MET A 126 -14.38 -0.52 6.47
CA MET A 126 -14.57 0.69 7.27
C MET A 126 -14.97 1.86 6.37
N ALA A 127 -15.15 3.04 6.95
CA ALA A 127 -15.01 4.27 6.17
C ALA A 127 -13.52 4.55 5.89
N GLU A 128 -13.23 5.73 5.35
CA GLU A 128 -11.88 6.15 4.98
C GLU A 128 -10.87 5.98 6.13
N ILE A 129 -9.78 5.24 5.90
CA ILE A 129 -8.73 5.02 6.91
C ILE A 129 -7.55 5.94 6.60
N GLN A 130 -7.46 7.05 7.33
CA GLN A 130 -6.40 8.05 7.14
C GLN A 130 -5.26 7.92 8.17
N ALA A 131 -5.49 7.27 9.30
CA ALA A 131 -4.49 7.09 10.34
C ALA A 131 -3.70 5.79 10.14
N PRO A 132 -2.42 5.72 10.56
CA PRO A 132 -1.69 4.46 10.63
C PRO A 132 -2.36 3.52 11.64
N ALA A 133 -2.40 2.22 11.34
CA ALA A 133 -2.81 1.23 12.33
C ALA A 133 -1.76 1.07 13.43
N VAL A 134 -2.20 0.76 14.64
CA VAL A 134 -1.31 0.38 15.74
C VAL A 134 -1.29 -1.13 15.81
N ALA A 135 -0.10 -1.72 15.88
CA ALA A 135 0.08 -3.16 16.03
C ALA A 135 0.96 -3.45 17.25
N ALA A 136 0.45 -4.21 18.22
CA ALA A 136 1.17 -4.59 19.44
C ALA A 136 0.51 -5.79 20.11
N ASP A 137 1.30 -6.58 20.85
CA ASP A 137 0.78 -7.54 21.83
C ASP A 137 0.30 -6.77 23.05
N ILE A 138 -1.01 -6.49 23.10
CA ILE A 138 -1.61 -5.66 24.16
C ILE A 138 -2.11 -6.50 25.34
N ASN A 139 -2.20 -7.82 25.16
CA ASN A 139 -2.74 -8.74 26.16
C ASN A 139 -1.70 -9.75 26.70
N ASP A 140 -0.45 -9.69 26.24
CA ASP A 140 0.69 -10.52 26.63
C ASP A 140 0.48 -12.02 26.32
N ASP A 141 -0.23 -12.33 25.23
CA ASP A 141 -0.44 -13.71 24.76
C ASP A 141 0.53 -14.17 23.66
N GLY A 142 1.44 -13.28 23.26
CA GLY A 142 2.44 -13.53 22.21
C GLY A 142 1.91 -13.38 20.79
N LYS A 143 0.68 -12.90 20.60
CA LYS A 143 0.13 -12.51 19.28
C LYS A 143 0.03 -10.99 19.19
N ILE A 144 0.15 -10.50 17.98
CA ILE A 144 0.02 -9.07 17.70
C ILE A 144 -1.45 -8.75 17.43
N GLU A 145 -2.03 -7.85 18.22
CA GLU A 145 -3.31 -7.21 17.93
C GLU A 145 -3.13 -5.98 17.05
N ILE A 146 -4.16 -5.67 16.25
CA ILE A 146 -4.16 -4.53 15.33
C ILE A 146 -5.33 -3.62 15.69
N VAL A 147 -5.06 -2.34 15.95
CA VAL A 147 -6.10 -1.31 16.16
C VAL A 147 -6.05 -0.28 15.04
N THR A 148 -7.19 0.02 14.44
CA THR A 148 -7.34 1.06 13.42
C THR A 148 -8.63 1.85 13.60
N VAL A 149 -8.68 3.05 13.02
CA VAL A 149 -9.84 3.96 13.09
C VAL A 149 -10.14 4.56 11.73
N ASP A 150 -11.41 4.90 11.50
CA ASP A 150 -11.85 5.58 10.28
C ASP A 150 -12.31 7.02 10.53
N THR A 151 -12.57 7.76 9.45
CA THR A 151 -13.03 9.16 9.47
C THR A 151 -14.43 9.36 10.05
N HIS A 152 -15.21 8.30 10.24
CA HIS A 152 -16.50 8.37 10.94
C HIS A 152 -16.38 8.09 12.45
N GLY A 153 -15.18 7.81 12.94
CA GLY A 153 -14.91 7.53 14.35
C GLY A 153 -15.17 6.07 14.73
N ASN A 154 -15.28 5.16 13.76
CA ASN A 154 -15.33 3.73 14.06
C ASN A 154 -13.93 3.25 14.46
N VAL A 155 -13.89 2.26 15.35
CA VAL A 155 -12.66 1.60 15.82
C VAL A 155 -12.76 0.11 15.52
N ALA A 156 -11.72 -0.47 14.93
CA ALA A 156 -11.55 -1.90 14.79
C ALA A 156 -10.32 -2.35 15.60
N ALA A 157 -10.43 -3.45 16.33
CA ALA A 157 -9.41 -4.02 17.22
C ALA A 157 -9.58 -5.55 17.30
#